data_AF-A0A8H7K1J3-F1
#
_entry.id   AF-A0A8H7K1J3-F1
#
_cell.length_a   1.000
_cell.length_b   1.000
_cell.length_c   1.000
_cell.angle_alpha   90.00
_cell.angle_beta   90.00
_cell.angle_gamma   90.00
#
_symmetry.space_group_name_H-M   'P 1'
#
loop_
_entity.id
_entity.type
_entity.pdbx_description
1 polymer ?
#
loop_
_entity_poly.entity_id
_entity_poly.type
_entity_poly.pdbx_seq_one_letter_code
_entity_poly.pdbx_strand_id
1 'polypeptide(L)'
;MDGAVLIDHGGALRGYRISRNHMPSQGLSVVVMLNHEADADSVSKLVLQEVLASYKAPTHMPASTSPWYVEVAGEWTGNFLDLDTMLSIRTKIIGEKTVSILYSGETEEIKLYESRKGFSQDMRAEIDGDVLRIHRLKDNRMLEGIRLHPSQASRREPTIPGNYECVELESGFTCFGQGEVLYGAFEGPLGRGPASPMTYLGSNVWSLACARGQDADPPGDWTLVFDRVDSQMGISGVTIGCWLARKFGYIK
;
A
#
# COMPACT_ATOMS: atom_id res chain seq x y z
N MET A 1 10.24 -3.59 23.91
CA MET A 1 11.71 -3.42 23.86
C MET A 1 11.99 -1.95 24.11
N ASP A 2 11.67 -1.46 25.31
CA ASP A 2 11.48 -0.02 25.45
C ASP A 2 12.82 0.70 25.62
N GLY A 3 13.16 1.49 24.60
CA GLY A 3 14.30 2.41 24.59
C GLY A 3 15.65 1.86 24.10
N ALA A 4 15.77 0.57 23.80
CA ALA A 4 17.03 0.00 23.30
C ALA A 4 17.22 0.27 21.80
N VAL A 5 18.40 0.77 21.42
CA VAL A 5 18.74 1.01 20.01
C VAL A 5 18.98 -0.33 19.31
N LEU A 6 18.24 -0.54 18.23
CA LEU A 6 18.39 -1.67 17.32
C LEU A 6 18.88 -1.14 15.97
N ILE A 7 19.93 -1.74 15.44
CA ILE A 7 20.44 -1.47 14.09
C ILE A 7 20.09 -2.68 13.25
N ASP A 8 19.26 -2.48 12.23
CA ASP A 8 18.74 -3.57 11.40
C ASP A 8 18.92 -3.31 9.90
N HIS A 9 18.78 -4.38 9.12
CA HIS A 9 18.57 -4.32 7.67
C HIS A 9 17.99 -5.65 7.20
N GLY A 10 17.05 -5.59 6.26
CA GLY A 10 16.48 -6.75 5.59
C GLY A 10 17.07 -6.99 4.20
N GLY A 11 16.71 -8.08 3.57
CA GLY A 11 17.01 -8.31 2.16
C GLY A 11 16.06 -9.35 1.60
N ALA A 12 15.73 -9.17 0.34
CA ALA A 12 14.77 -10.02 -0.32
C ALA A 12 15.21 -10.24 -1.78
N LEU A 13 14.92 -11.43 -2.28
CA LEU A 13 14.84 -11.75 -3.71
C LEU A 13 13.74 -12.81 -3.85
N ARG A 14 13.19 -13.04 -5.05
CA ARG A 14 12.25 -14.15 -5.23
C ARG A 14 12.86 -15.47 -4.76
N GLY A 15 12.20 -16.12 -3.81
CA GLY A 15 12.66 -17.35 -3.15
C GLY A 15 13.67 -17.18 -2.02
N TYR A 16 14.03 -15.96 -1.61
CA TYR A 16 15.02 -15.71 -0.54
C TYR A 16 14.62 -14.54 0.36
N ARG A 17 14.86 -14.67 1.67
CA ARG A 17 14.70 -13.58 2.65
C ARG A 17 15.85 -13.60 3.65
N ILE A 18 16.33 -12.42 4.05
CA ILE A 18 17.34 -12.25 5.09
C ILE A 18 16.93 -11.10 6.02
N SER A 19 17.23 -11.24 7.30
CA SER A 19 17.22 -10.12 8.24
C SER A 19 18.43 -10.19 9.15
N ARG A 20 19.05 -9.04 9.39
CA ARG A 20 20.10 -8.86 10.40
C ARG A 20 19.66 -7.81 11.40
N ASN A 21 19.84 -8.13 12.67
CA ASN A 21 19.52 -7.26 13.80
C ASN A 21 20.72 -7.20 14.73
N HIS A 22 21.13 -6.01 15.14
CA HIS A 22 22.22 -5.79 16.08
C HIS A 22 21.79 -4.82 17.19
N MET A 23 21.96 -5.23 18.45
CA MET A 23 21.70 -4.43 19.62
C MET A 23 23.04 -4.11 20.34
N PRO A 24 23.66 -2.94 20.07
CA PRO A 24 24.98 -2.60 20.61
C PRO A 24 25.05 -2.66 22.13
N SER A 25 24.01 -2.18 22.82
CA SER A 25 23.95 -2.14 24.29
C SER A 25 24.04 -3.51 24.96
N GLN A 26 23.78 -4.58 24.21
CA GLN A 26 23.82 -5.96 24.70
C GLN A 26 24.90 -6.79 23.99
N GLY A 27 25.69 -6.19 23.08
CA GLY A 27 26.65 -6.91 22.24
C GLY A 27 26.02 -8.06 21.45
N LEU A 28 24.71 -7.98 21.16
CA LEU A 28 23.92 -9.08 20.64
C LEU A 28 23.57 -8.86 19.17
N SER A 29 23.75 -9.91 18.36
CA SER A 29 23.38 -9.91 16.94
C SER A 29 22.59 -11.16 16.60
N VAL A 30 21.53 -11.00 15.83
CA VAL A 30 20.73 -12.09 15.28
C VAL A 30 20.70 -11.95 13.75
N VAL A 31 20.98 -13.04 13.05
CA VAL A 31 20.90 -13.12 11.58
C VAL A 31 20.03 -14.30 11.22
N VAL A 32 19.04 -14.07 10.37
CA VAL A 32 18.14 -15.10 9.84
C VAL A 32 18.23 -15.07 8.32
N MET A 33 18.47 -16.22 7.71
CA MET A 33 18.53 -16.41 6.27
C MET A 33 17.60 -17.56 5.88
N LEU A 34 16.65 -17.27 5.00
CA LEU A 34 15.64 -18.21 4.53
C LEU A 34 15.80 -18.40 3.02
N ASN A 35 15.73 -19.65 2.57
CA ASN A 35 15.66 -20.03 1.15
C ASN A 35 14.20 -20.16 0.68
N HIS A 36 13.31 -19.39 1.30
CA HIS A 36 11.91 -19.21 0.93
C HIS A 36 11.44 -17.81 1.36
N GLU A 37 10.22 -17.44 0.99
CA GLU A 37 9.70 -16.07 1.11
C GLU A 37 8.97 -15.78 2.44
N ALA A 38 9.28 -16.52 3.51
CA ALA A 38 8.71 -16.19 4.82
C ALA A 38 9.42 -14.98 5.44
N ASP A 39 8.77 -14.36 6.42
CA ASP A 39 9.24 -13.15 7.07
C ASP A 39 10.46 -13.42 7.97
N ALA A 40 11.66 -13.23 7.41
CA ALA A 40 12.92 -13.34 8.13
C ALA A 40 13.08 -12.25 9.22
N ASP A 41 12.45 -11.08 9.04
CA ASP A 41 12.54 -9.99 10.00
C ASP A 41 11.79 -10.30 11.29
N SER A 42 10.53 -10.74 11.18
CA SER A 42 9.74 -11.19 12.33
C SER A 42 10.42 -12.33 13.09
N VAL A 43 10.99 -13.31 12.38
CA VAL A 43 11.74 -14.41 13.01
C VAL A 43 12.96 -13.87 13.76
N SER A 44 13.75 -13.00 13.13
CA SER A 44 14.95 -12.45 13.76
C SER A 44 14.64 -11.60 15.01
N LYS A 45 13.55 -10.81 14.97
CA LYS A 45 13.08 -10.02 16.11
C LYS A 45 12.55 -10.90 17.22
N LEU A 46 11.83 -11.98 16.90
CA LEU A 46 11.36 -12.96 17.89
C LEU A 46 12.54 -13.63 18.60
N VAL A 47 13.53 -14.13 17.86
CA VAL A 47 14.74 -14.74 18.45
C VAL A 47 15.46 -13.74 19.34
N LEU A 48 15.60 -12.48 18.91
CA LEU A 48 16.20 -11.43 19.73
C LEU A 48 15.41 -11.20 21.03
N GLN A 49 14.08 -11.14 20.97
CA GLN A 49 13.21 -10.99 22.14
C GLN A 49 13.38 -12.16 23.12
N GLU A 50 13.36 -13.39 22.63
CA GLU A 50 13.49 -14.59 23.47
C GLU A 50 14.87 -14.69 24.12
N VAL A 51 15.95 -14.38 23.38
CA VAL A 51 17.30 -14.32 23.95
C VAL A 51 17.35 -13.25 25.06
N LEU A 52 16.84 -12.04 24.82
CA LEU A 52 16.82 -10.98 25.84
C LEU A 52 15.94 -11.34 27.05
N ALA A 53 14.82 -12.02 26.83
CA ALA A 53 13.95 -12.52 27.89
C ALA A 53 14.66 -13.60 28.72
N SER A 54 15.50 -14.45 28.12
CA SER A 54 16.27 -15.45 28.87
C SER A 54 17.30 -14.85 29.84
N TYR A 55 17.73 -13.60 29.61
CA TYR A 55 18.65 -12.85 30.48
C TYR A 55 17.95 -12.00 31.56
N LYS A 56 16.62 -11.89 31.55
CA LYS A 56 15.84 -11.09 32.51
C LYS A 56 14.75 -11.95 33.16
N ALA A 57 14.43 -11.70 34.43
CA ALA A 57 13.24 -12.31 35.03
C ALA A 57 11.99 -11.88 34.23
N PRO A 58 10.93 -12.73 34.13
CA PRO A 58 9.81 -12.48 33.25
C PRO A 58 9.10 -11.17 33.61
N THR A 59 9.20 -10.16 32.75
CA THR A 59 8.31 -9.00 32.81
C THR A 59 6.98 -9.40 32.20
N HIS A 60 5.98 -9.62 33.06
CA HIS A 60 4.58 -9.73 32.66
C HIS A 60 4.21 -8.52 31.80
N MET A 61 3.76 -8.75 30.55
CA MET A 61 3.00 -7.74 29.84
C MET A 61 1.71 -7.48 30.63
N PRO A 62 1.38 -6.23 30.97
CA PRO A 62 0.05 -5.93 31.45
C PRO A 62 -0.94 -6.20 30.31
N ALA A 63 -1.93 -7.04 30.59
CA ALA A 63 -3.10 -7.16 29.73
C ALA A 63 -3.78 -5.80 29.66
N SER A 64 -3.93 -5.25 28.45
CA SER A 64 -4.70 -4.04 28.23
C SER A 64 -6.17 -4.33 28.48
N THR A 65 -6.63 -4.03 29.69
CA THR A 65 -8.04 -4.00 30.06
C THR A 65 -8.55 -2.58 29.86
N SER A 66 -9.05 -2.29 28.67
CA SER A 66 -10.02 -1.21 28.55
C SER A 66 -11.18 -1.53 27.63
N PRO A 67 -12.40 -1.70 28.18
CA PRO A 67 -13.61 -1.82 27.40
C PRO A 67 -14.19 -0.43 27.15
N TRP A 68 -13.55 0.36 26.28
CA TRP A 68 -14.28 1.42 25.60
C TRP A 68 -14.95 0.75 24.40
N TYR A 69 -16.25 0.47 24.46
CA TYR A 69 -17.00 0.11 23.25
C TYR A 69 -16.91 1.32 22.32
N VAL A 70 -16.31 1.11 21.16
CA VAL A 70 -16.22 2.10 20.10
C VAL A 70 -16.94 1.47 18.93
N GLU A 71 -18.13 1.95 18.61
CA GLU A 71 -18.81 1.57 17.38
C GLU A 71 -18.00 2.09 16.21
N VAL A 72 -17.51 1.19 15.36
CA VAL A 72 -16.67 1.56 14.21
C VAL A 72 -17.51 2.29 13.18
N ALA A 73 -17.06 3.47 12.79
CA ALA A 73 -17.74 4.25 11.77
C ALA A 73 -17.72 3.48 10.42
N GLY A 74 -18.88 3.30 9.80
CA GLY A 74 -18.98 2.55 8.53
C GLY A 74 -18.17 3.18 7.39
N GLU A 75 -17.87 4.48 7.49
CA GLU A 75 -17.05 5.26 6.57
C GLU A 75 -15.66 4.65 6.35
N TRP A 76 -15.13 3.90 7.33
CA TRP A 76 -13.82 3.24 7.20
C TRP A 76 -13.70 2.25 6.06
N THR A 77 -14.78 1.75 5.47
CA THR A 77 -14.68 0.85 4.31
C THR A 77 -14.76 1.64 3.01
N GLY A 78 -13.74 1.55 2.15
CA GLY A 78 -13.77 2.21 0.84
C GLY A 78 -12.42 2.34 0.15
N ASN A 79 -12.46 2.94 -1.04
CA ASN A 79 -11.29 3.37 -1.79
C ASN A 79 -11.20 4.90 -1.72
N PHE A 80 -9.99 5.41 -1.56
CA PHE A 80 -9.70 6.84 -1.51
C PHE A 80 -8.55 7.14 -2.47
N LEU A 81 -8.49 8.37 -2.99
CA LEU A 81 -7.37 8.86 -3.76
C LEU A 81 -6.69 9.99 -2.99
N ASP A 82 -5.42 9.82 -2.67
CA ASP A 82 -4.60 10.90 -2.16
C ASP A 82 -4.20 11.83 -3.31
N LEU A 83 -4.71 13.06 -3.28
CA LEU A 83 -4.53 14.01 -4.38
C LEU A 83 -3.09 14.51 -4.49
N ASP A 84 -2.33 14.49 -3.39
CA ASP A 84 -0.91 14.80 -3.46
C ASP A 84 -0.15 13.67 -4.15
N THR A 85 -0.31 12.40 -3.80
CA THR A 85 0.52 11.34 -4.42
C THR A 85 -0.07 10.70 -5.67
N MET A 86 -1.34 10.95 -5.96
CA MET A 86 -2.15 10.24 -6.97
C MET A 86 -2.18 8.72 -6.75
N LEU A 87 -2.06 8.29 -5.50
CA LEU A 87 -2.11 6.88 -5.12
C LEU A 87 -3.43 6.55 -4.44
N SER A 88 -3.94 5.35 -4.72
CA SER A 88 -5.12 4.84 -4.04
C SER A 88 -4.80 4.35 -2.64
N ILE A 89 -5.70 4.62 -1.70
CA ILE A 89 -5.70 4.06 -0.35
C ILE A 89 -6.94 3.19 -0.23
N ARG A 90 -6.77 1.94 0.18
CA ARG A 90 -7.89 1.00 0.37
C ARG A 90 -8.03 0.69 1.84
N THR A 91 -9.22 0.85 2.37
CA THR A 91 -9.51 0.63 3.78
C THR A 91 -10.67 -0.34 3.94
N LYS A 92 -10.57 -1.21 4.94
CA LYS A 92 -11.60 -2.21 5.25
C LYS A 92 -11.65 -2.46 6.75
N ILE A 93 -12.85 -2.51 7.30
CA ILE A 93 -13.07 -2.97 8.67
C ILE A 93 -12.87 -4.49 8.69
N ILE A 94 -11.94 -4.96 9.51
CA ILE A 94 -11.58 -6.39 9.61
C ILE A 94 -11.82 -6.99 11.00
N GLY A 95 -12.27 -6.17 11.96
CA GLY A 95 -12.69 -6.61 13.28
C GLY A 95 -13.36 -5.49 14.05
N GLU A 96 -13.83 -5.78 15.27
CA GLU A 96 -14.62 -4.84 16.09
C GLU A 96 -13.93 -3.50 16.37
N LYS A 97 -12.59 -3.45 16.30
CA LYS A 97 -11.78 -2.23 16.50
C LYS A 97 -10.57 -2.17 15.58
N THR A 98 -10.61 -2.91 14.47
CA THR A 98 -9.45 -3.04 13.58
C THR A 98 -9.83 -2.69 12.16
N VAL A 99 -9.06 -1.78 11.58
CA VAL A 99 -9.16 -1.39 10.18
C VAL A 99 -7.85 -1.76 9.50
N SER A 100 -7.95 -2.45 8.36
CA SER A 100 -6.82 -2.70 7.48
C SER A 100 -6.72 -1.54 6.48
N ILE A 101 -5.51 -1.01 6.30
CA ILE A 101 -5.19 0.07 5.35
C ILE A 101 -4.11 -0.43 4.39
N LEU A 102 -4.40 -0.42 3.10
CA LEU A 102 -3.47 -0.78 2.02
C LEU A 102 -3.10 0.48 1.23
N TYR A 103 -1.82 0.85 1.27
CA TYR A 103 -1.28 2.05 0.60
C TYR A 103 0.10 1.81 -0.03
N SER A 104 1.04 1.24 0.71
CA SER A 104 2.43 1.09 0.27
C SER A 104 2.78 -0.29 -0.27
N GLY A 105 1.83 -0.94 -0.97
CA GLY A 105 1.97 -2.33 -1.41
C GLY A 105 1.68 -3.36 -0.32
N GLU A 106 1.78 -2.98 0.95
CA GLU A 106 1.46 -3.80 2.12
C GLU A 106 0.23 -3.29 2.87
N THR A 107 -0.43 -4.22 3.56
CA THR A 107 -1.55 -3.91 4.44
C THR A 107 -1.05 -3.65 5.85
N GLU A 108 -1.41 -2.49 6.38
CA GLU A 108 -1.15 -2.11 7.76
C GLU A 108 -2.46 -2.14 8.56
N GLU A 109 -2.46 -2.80 9.72
CA GLU A 109 -3.60 -2.82 10.62
C GLU A 109 -3.48 -1.72 11.67
N ILE A 110 -4.52 -0.90 11.79
CA ILE A 110 -4.64 0.08 12.87
C ILE A 110 -5.69 -0.38 13.88
N LYS A 111 -5.43 -0.08 15.16
CA LYS A 111 -6.39 -0.25 16.24
C LYS A 111 -7.11 1.07 16.50
N LEU A 112 -8.43 1.02 16.56
CA LEU A 112 -9.27 2.18 16.81
C LEU A 112 -9.33 2.49 18.31
N TYR A 113 -9.16 3.77 18.64
CA TYR A 113 -9.39 4.30 19.99
C TYR A 113 -10.60 5.23 20.05
N GLU A 114 -11.08 5.71 18.90
CA GLU A 114 -12.35 6.41 18.70
C GLU A 114 -13.01 5.87 17.41
N SER A 115 -14.31 6.11 17.23
CA SER A 115 -15.09 5.57 16.10
C SER A 115 -14.44 5.87 14.74
N ARG A 116 -13.79 7.04 14.67
CA ARG A 116 -13.20 7.63 13.47
C ARG A 116 -11.68 7.81 13.55
N LYS A 117 -11.01 7.30 14.60
CA LYS A 117 -9.55 7.45 14.74
C LYS A 117 -8.87 6.17 15.22
N GLY A 118 -7.70 5.89 14.65
CA GLY A 118 -6.88 4.75 15.02
C GLY A 118 -5.39 4.97 14.83
N PHE A 119 -4.61 4.04 15.37
CA PHE A 119 -3.16 4.03 15.21
C PHE A 119 -2.60 2.61 15.16
N SER A 120 -1.39 2.51 14.63
CA SER A 120 -0.46 1.40 14.75
C SER A 120 0.86 1.94 15.34
N GLN A 121 1.92 1.14 15.32
CA GLN A 121 3.27 1.62 15.64
C GLN A 121 3.74 2.71 14.66
N ASP A 122 3.36 2.62 13.39
CA ASP A 122 3.95 3.40 12.30
C ASP A 122 2.96 4.33 11.60
N MET A 123 1.68 4.29 11.97
CA MET A 123 0.61 5.02 11.32
C MET A 123 -0.38 5.58 12.33
N ARG A 124 -0.88 6.79 12.04
CA ARG A 124 -2.09 7.35 12.65
C ARG A 124 -3.08 7.66 11.54
N ALA A 125 -4.36 7.38 11.75
CA ALA A 125 -5.38 7.65 10.76
C ALA A 125 -6.67 8.19 11.39
N GLU A 126 -7.34 9.07 10.65
CA GLU A 126 -8.62 9.65 10.98
C GLU A 126 -9.52 9.70 9.75
N ILE A 127 -10.81 9.45 9.91
CA ILE A 127 -11.79 9.56 8.84
C ILE A 127 -12.92 10.52 9.18
N ASP A 128 -13.27 11.39 8.24
CA ASP A 128 -14.39 12.32 8.34
C ASP A 128 -15.21 12.30 7.05
N GLY A 129 -16.29 11.51 7.05
CA GLY A 129 -17.13 11.30 5.87
C GLY A 129 -16.33 10.71 4.70
N ASP A 130 -16.10 11.52 3.68
CA ASP A 130 -15.38 11.17 2.46
C ASP A 130 -13.90 11.55 2.48
N VAL A 131 -13.38 12.05 3.60
CA VAL A 131 -11.98 12.46 3.75
C VAL A 131 -11.26 11.53 4.72
N LEU A 132 -10.21 10.88 4.24
CA LEU A 132 -9.31 10.04 5.01
C LEU A 132 -7.98 10.77 5.22
N ARG A 133 -7.55 10.96 6.47
CA ARG A 133 -6.25 11.55 6.81
C ARG A 133 -5.36 10.50 7.42
N ILE A 134 -4.14 10.37 6.91
CA ILE A 134 -3.15 9.43 7.41
C ILE A 134 -1.84 10.17 7.67
N HIS A 135 -1.21 9.89 8.80
CA HIS A 135 0.18 10.22 9.07
C HIS A 135 0.98 8.92 9.16
N ARG A 136 1.85 8.67 8.18
CA ARG A 136 2.87 7.61 8.22
C ARG A 136 4.10 8.13 8.96
N LEU A 137 4.30 7.66 10.18
CA LEU A 137 5.33 8.11 11.09
C LEU A 137 6.73 7.76 10.59
N LYS A 138 6.93 6.53 10.08
CA LYS A 138 8.21 6.07 9.53
C LYS A 138 8.66 6.88 8.31
N ASP A 139 7.71 7.26 7.46
CA ASP A 139 7.99 8.01 6.24
C ASP A 139 7.96 9.52 6.44
N ASN A 140 7.54 9.99 7.62
CA ASN A 140 7.17 11.38 7.88
C ASN A 140 6.26 11.97 6.79
N ARG A 141 5.21 11.22 6.41
CA ARG A 141 4.31 11.58 5.32
C ARG A 141 2.87 11.73 5.79
N MET A 142 2.28 12.88 5.45
CA MET A 142 0.85 13.16 5.60
C MET A 142 0.15 12.84 4.28
N LEU A 143 -0.99 12.15 4.36
CA LEU A 143 -1.85 11.82 3.23
C LEU A 143 -3.24 12.37 3.49
N GLU A 144 -3.88 12.88 2.46
CA GLU A 144 -5.28 13.29 2.48
C GLU A 144 -6.02 12.63 1.30
N GLY A 145 -6.68 11.52 1.59
CA GLY A 145 -7.45 10.74 0.63
C GLY A 145 -8.89 11.22 0.51
N ILE A 146 -9.35 11.45 -0.71
CA ILE A 146 -10.76 11.71 -1.03
C ILE A 146 -11.44 10.43 -1.49
N ARG A 147 -12.62 10.12 -0.94
CA ARG A 147 -13.37 8.91 -1.28
C ARG A 147 -13.68 8.85 -2.77
N LEU A 148 -13.41 7.68 -3.34
CA LEU A 148 -13.80 7.34 -4.69
C LEU A 148 -15.19 6.73 -4.68
N HIS A 149 -16.10 7.32 -5.45
CA HIS A 149 -17.47 6.85 -5.61
C HIS A 149 -17.60 6.04 -6.90
N PRO A 150 -17.85 4.72 -6.84
CA PRO A 150 -18.07 3.92 -8.03
C PRO A 150 -19.33 4.36 -8.78
N SER A 151 -19.15 4.74 -10.05
CA SER A 151 -20.27 5.01 -10.97
C SER A 151 -20.21 4.09 -12.19
N GLN A 152 -21.37 3.56 -12.60
CA GLN A 152 -21.50 2.70 -13.80
C GLN A 152 -21.11 3.42 -15.08
N ALA A 153 -21.46 4.71 -15.19
CA ALA A 153 -21.11 5.54 -16.35
C ALA A 153 -19.59 5.65 -16.51
N SER A 154 -18.86 6.03 -15.45
CA SER A 154 -17.40 6.17 -15.53
C SER A 154 -16.68 4.83 -15.63
N ARG A 155 -17.26 3.75 -15.08
CA ARG A 155 -16.72 2.39 -15.22
C ARG A 155 -16.74 1.90 -16.67
N ARG A 156 -17.71 2.35 -17.47
CA ARG A 156 -17.93 1.95 -18.86
C ARG A 156 -17.51 3.03 -19.86
N GLU A 157 -16.64 3.96 -19.45
CA GLU A 157 -16.15 5.05 -20.30
C GLU A 157 -15.43 4.47 -21.54
N PRO A 158 -16.04 4.56 -22.74
CA PRO A 158 -15.50 3.91 -23.94
C PRO A 158 -14.19 4.54 -24.42
N THR A 159 -13.84 5.73 -23.91
CA THR A 159 -12.60 6.42 -24.26
C THR A 159 -11.42 6.05 -23.37
N ILE A 160 -11.55 5.15 -22.39
CA ILE A 160 -10.40 4.65 -21.61
C ILE A 160 -9.49 3.72 -22.43
N PRO A 161 -9.98 2.73 -23.20
CA PRO A 161 -9.11 1.94 -24.07
C PRO A 161 -8.33 2.81 -25.07
N GLY A 162 -7.07 2.44 -25.30
CA GLY A 162 -6.15 3.18 -26.17
C GLY A 162 -4.69 2.93 -25.80
N ASN A 163 -3.80 3.56 -26.56
CA ASN A 163 -2.37 3.62 -26.27
C ASN A 163 -2.07 4.95 -25.58
N TYR A 164 -1.11 4.91 -24.67
CA TYR A 164 -0.66 6.07 -23.92
C TYR A 164 0.86 6.03 -23.87
N GLU A 165 1.53 7.18 -23.99
CA GLU A 165 2.98 7.29 -24.09
C GLU A 165 3.55 8.14 -22.95
N CYS A 166 4.60 7.64 -22.29
CA CYS A 166 5.37 8.38 -21.30
C CYS A 166 6.75 8.71 -21.87
N VAL A 167 6.94 9.99 -22.22
CA VAL A 167 8.20 10.49 -22.78
C VAL A 167 9.37 10.33 -21.80
N GLU A 168 9.13 10.57 -20.51
CA GLU A 168 10.16 10.49 -19.46
C GLU A 168 10.75 9.07 -19.34
N LEU A 169 9.92 8.05 -19.52
CA LEU A 169 10.31 6.65 -19.36
C LEU A 169 10.60 5.94 -20.68
N GLU A 170 10.39 6.63 -21.82
CA GLU A 170 10.43 6.05 -23.16
C GLU A 170 9.56 4.78 -23.26
N SER A 171 8.38 4.81 -22.64
CA SER A 171 7.52 3.63 -22.46
C SER A 171 6.07 3.88 -22.86
N GLY A 172 5.44 2.86 -23.42
CA GLY A 172 4.02 2.84 -23.76
C GLY A 172 3.19 2.04 -22.75
N PHE A 173 1.95 2.48 -22.55
CA PHE A 173 0.89 1.77 -21.83
C PHE A 173 -0.29 1.55 -22.76
N THR A 174 -0.65 0.29 -23.01
CA THR A 174 -1.85 -0.06 -23.77
C THR A 174 -2.95 -0.50 -22.82
N CYS A 175 -4.05 0.23 -22.82
CA CYS A 175 -5.30 -0.17 -22.17
C CYS A 175 -6.27 -0.76 -23.19
N PHE A 176 -6.78 -1.95 -22.93
CA PHE A 176 -7.71 -2.64 -23.83
C PHE A 176 -8.73 -3.48 -23.06
N GLY A 177 -9.77 -3.94 -23.75
CA GLY A 177 -10.89 -4.66 -23.14
C GLY A 177 -12.22 -4.08 -23.58
N GLN A 178 -13.31 -4.66 -23.07
CA GLN A 178 -14.67 -4.22 -23.38
C GLN A 178 -15.58 -4.35 -22.16
N GLY A 179 -16.57 -3.47 -22.08
CA GLY A 179 -17.54 -3.48 -20.99
C GLY A 179 -16.90 -3.11 -19.65
N GLU A 180 -16.94 -4.03 -18.69
CA GLU A 180 -16.49 -3.81 -17.32
C GLU A 180 -15.12 -4.41 -17.00
N VAL A 181 -14.49 -5.04 -17.98
CA VAL A 181 -13.21 -5.74 -17.83
C VAL A 181 -12.18 -5.08 -18.73
N LEU A 182 -11.22 -4.40 -18.12
CA LEU A 182 -10.08 -3.79 -18.78
C LEU A 182 -8.79 -4.50 -18.39
N TYR A 183 -7.83 -4.44 -19.30
CA TYR A 183 -6.48 -4.94 -19.15
C TYR A 183 -5.50 -3.85 -19.53
N GLY A 184 -4.36 -3.82 -18.84
CA GLY A 184 -3.25 -2.95 -19.13
C GLY A 184 -1.99 -3.75 -19.46
N ALA A 185 -1.20 -3.28 -20.42
CA ALA A 185 0.12 -3.83 -20.72
C ALA A 185 1.12 -2.68 -20.92
N PHE A 186 2.36 -2.89 -20.48
CA PHE A 186 3.45 -1.93 -20.66
C PHE A 186 4.42 -2.41 -21.73
N GLU A 187 4.97 -1.48 -22.50
CA GLU A 187 6.10 -1.70 -23.38
C GLU A 187 7.15 -0.60 -23.22
N GLY A 188 8.42 -0.93 -23.48
CA GLY A 188 9.52 0.02 -23.38
C GLY A 188 10.86 -0.61 -23.72
N PRO A 189 11.99 0.00 -23.34
CA PRO A 189 13.33 -0.48 -23.71
C PRO A 189 13.65 -1.89 -23.21
N LEU A 190 12.98 -2.35 -22.15
CA LEU A 190 13.15 -3.70 -21.58
C LEU A 190 12.22 -4.75 -22.22
N GLY A 191 11.46 -4.38 -23.26
CA GLY A 191 10.54 -5.26 -23.98
C GLY A 191 9.07 -5.02 -23.63
N ARG A 192 8.24 -6.03 -23.89
CA ARG A 192 6.78 -6.00 -23.67
C ARG A 192 6.38 -6.85 -22.48
N GLY A 193 5.70 -6.23 -21.51
CA GLY A 193 5.13 -6.89 -20.36
C GLY A 193 3.85 -7.67 -20.69
N PRO A 194 3.43 -8.61 -19.83
CA PRO A 194 2.15 -9.29 -19.97
C PRO A 194 0.99 -8.32 -19.70
N ALA A 195 -0.18 -8.65 -20.26
CA ALA A 195 -1.40 -7.98 -19.89
C ALA A 195 -1.83 -8.33 -18.47
N SER A 196 -2.22 -7.33 -17.69
CA SER A 196 -2.69 -7.50 -16.31
C SER A 196 -4.09 -6.93 -16.16
N PRO A 197 -4.96 -7.56 -15.35
CA PRO A 197 -6.33 -7.13 -15.18
C PRO A 197 -6.38 -5.79 -14.42
N MET A 198 -7.33 -4.94 -14.81
CA MET A 198 -7.61 -3.69 -14.15
C MET A 198 -8.87 -3.80 -13.28
N THR A 199 -8.82 -3.23 -12.08
CA THR A 199 -9.94 -3.16 -11.14
C THR A 199 -10.40 -1.71 -10.99
N TYR A 200 -11.67 -1.45 -11.25
CA TYR A 200 -12.24 -0.11 -11.09
C TYR A 200 -12.38 0.24 -9.60
N LEU A 201 -11.83 1.39 -9.20
CA LEU A 201 -11.85 1.86 -7.81
C LEU A 201 -12.91 2.95 -7.57
N GLY A 202 -13.30 3.68 -8.61
CA GLY A 202 -14.31 4.74 -8.58
C GLY A 202 -13.87 5.98 -9.34
N SER A 203 -14.82 6.86 -9.68
CA SER A 203 -14.56 8.06 -10.50
C SER A 203 -13.79 7.75 -11.79
N ASN A 204 -12.58 8.26 -11.95
CA ASN A 204 -11.65 8.04 -13.05
C ASN A 204 -10.44 7.17 -12.65
N VAL A 205 -10.55 6.42 -11.56
CA VAL A 205 -9.44 5.71 -10.93
C VAL A 205 -9.57 4.19 -11.06
N TRP A 206 -8.48 3.57 -11.45
CA TRP A 206 -8.34 2.12 -11.60
C TRP A 206 -7.08 1.63 -10.87
N SER A 207 -7.06 0.34 -10.53
CA SER A 207 -5.88 -0.38 -10.10
C SER A 207 -5.46 -1.36 -11.20
N LEU A 208 -4.16 -1.49 -11.46
CA LEU A 208 -3.57 -2.52 -12.32
C LEU A 208 -2.66 -3.40 -11.48
N ALA A 209 -2.99 -4.69 -11.39
CA ALA A 209 -2.24 -5.62 -10.56
C ALA A 209 -0.84 -5.89 -11.13
N CYS A 210 0.21 -5.69 -10.32
CA CYS A 210 1.55 -6.19 -10.61
C CYS A 210 1.96 -7.18 -9.51
N ALA A 211 1.65 -8.45 -9.72
CA ALA A 211 1.92 -9.50 -8.73
C ALA A 211 3.39 -9.96 -8.71
N ARG A 212 4.19 -9.59 -9.72
CA ARG A 212 5.59 -10.06 -9.87
C ARG A 212 6.47 -8.96 -10.46
N GLY A 213 7.61 -8.75 -9.85
CA GLY A 213 8.68 -7.87 -10.33
C GLY A 213 9.96 -8.64 -10.65
N GLN A 214 10.96 -7.92 -11.17
CA GLN A 214 12.32 -8.45 -11.26
C GLN A 214 12.98 -8.49 -9.87
N ASP A 215 12.73 -7.47 -9.05
CA ASP A 215 13.09 -7.45 -7.64
C ASP A 215 12.14 -8.32 -6.80
N ALA A 216 12.43 -8.45 -5.51
CA ALA A 216 11.81 -9.38 -4.58
C ALA A 216 10.33 -9.12 -4.34
N ASP A 217 10.02 -7.90 -3.91
CA ASP A 217 8.66 -7.47 -3.64
C ASP A 217 8.20 -6.69 -4.87
N PRO A 218 7.13 -7.13 -5.54
CA PRO A 218 6.62 -6.39 -6.67
C PRO A 218 6.11 -5.03 -6.20
N PRO A 219 5.97 -4.04 -7.11
CA PRO A 219 5.35 -2.76 -6.79
C PRO A 219 3.93 -2.87 -6.18
N GLY A 220 3.28 -4.02 -6.34
CA GLY A 220 1.90 -4.25 -5.96
C GLY A 220 0.94 -3.68 -6.99
N ASP A 221 -0.17 -3.14 -6.53
CA ASP A 221 -1.16 -2.53 -7.40
C ASP A 221 -0.71 -1.12 -7.83
N TRP A 222 -0.62 -0.90 -9.14
CA TRP A 222 -0.45 0.43 -9.70
C TRP A 222 -1.78 1.17 -9.69
N THR A 223 -1.80 2.41 -9.23
CA THR A 223 -2.93 3.32 -9.36
C THR A 223 -2.87 4.02 -10.70
N LEU A 224 -3.99 4.01 -11.43
CA LEU A 224 -4.17 4.68 -12.71
C LEU A 224 -5.27 5.72 -12.55
N VAL A 225 -4.94 6.99 -12.76
CA VAL A 225 -5.88 8.12 -12.70
C VAL A 225 -6.01 8.69 -14.11
N PHE A 226 -7.15 8.48 -14.76
CA PHE A 226 -7.38 8.91 -16.14
C PHE A 226 -7.81 10.37 -16.21
N ASP A 227 -7.08 11.19 -16.94
CA ASP A 227 -7.34 12.62 -17.09
C ASP A 227 -8.45 12.83 -18.13
N ARG A 228 -9.47 13.62 -17.76
CA ARG A 228 -10.56 13.99 -18.65
C ARG A 228 -10.27 15.33 -19.31
N VAL A 229 -10.59 15.44 -20.59
CA VAL A 229 -10.68 16.73 -21.28
C VAL A 229 -11.96 17.44 -20.80
N ASP A 230 -11.87 18.74 -20.51
CA ASP A 230 -12.96 19.56 -19.98
C ASP A 230 -14.32 19.34 -20.68
N SER A 231 -15.36 19.08 -19.89
CA SER A 231 -16.81 19.04 -20.22
C SER A 231 -17.29 18.17 -21.40
N GLN A 232 -16.40 17.67 -22.25
CA GLN A 232 -16.71 16.83 -23.40
C GLN A 232 -15.97 15.50 -23.25
N MET A 233 -16.76 14.45 -23.06
CA MET A 233 -16.31 13.10 -22.75
C MET A 233 -15.11 12.68 -23.61
N GLY A 234 -13.96 12.52 -22.96
CA GLY A 234 -12.73 12.06 -23.60
C GLY A 234 -11.58 11.99 -22.58
N ILE A 235 -10.78 10.93 -22.67
CA ILE A 235 -9.55 10.77 -21.88
C ILE A 235 -8.37 11.37 -22.67
N SER A 236 -7.62 12.29 -22.07
CA SER A 236 -6.39 12.88 -22.65
C SER A 236 -5.12 12.17 -22.23
N GLY A 237 -5.16 11.45 -21.11
CA GLY A 237 -3.97 10.85 -20.53
C GLY A 237 -4.29 10.01 -19.31
N VAL A 238 -3.25 9.45 -18.73
CA VAL A 238 -3.33 8.71 -17.47
C VAL A 238 -2.10 8.98 -16.63
N THR A 239 -2.32 9.28 -15.37
CA THR A 239 -1.27 9.32 -14.35
C THR A 239 -1.16 7.94 -13.71
N ILE A 240 0.02 7.32 -13.80
CA ILE A 240 0.30 5.97 -13.30
C ILE A 240 1.31 6.05 -12.16
N GLY A 241 1.05 5.35 -11.05
CA GLY A 241 1.97 5.32 -9.92
C GLY A 241 1.72 4.21 -8.91
N CYS A 242 2.74 3.87 -8.16
CA CYS A 242 2.70 3.05 -6.95
C CYS A 242 3.54 3.74 -5.85
N TRP A 243 3.62 3.16 -4.65
CA TRP A 243 4.38 3.80 -3.58
C TRP A 243 5.87 3.99 -3.89
N LEU A 244 6.48 3.05 -4.64
CA LEU A 244 7.88 3.08 -5.06
C LEU A 244 8.16 4.13 -6.12
N ALA A 245 7.19 4.41 -7.02
CA ALA A 245 7.38 5.33 -8.14
C ALA A 245 6.05 5.98 -8.53
N ARG A 246 5.99 7.31 -8.49
CA ARG A 246 4.74 8.07 -8.42
C ARG A 246 4.62 9.05 -9.58
N LYS A 247 3.38 9.27 -10.02
CA LYS A 247 2.99 10.34 -10.94
C LYS A 247 3.67 10.32 -12.31
N PHE A 248 3.85 9.15 -12.91
CA PHE A 248 4.25 9.11 -14.31
C PHE A 248 3.07 9.48 -15.19
N GLY A 249 3.19 10.59 -15.89
CA GLY A 249 2.20 11.04 -16.85
C GLY A 249 2.36 10.31 -18.18
N TYR A 250 1.28 9.73 -18.66
CA TYR A 250 1.19 9.19 -20.00
C TYR A 250 0.15 9.98 -20.80
N ILE A 251 0.51 10.39 -22.00
CA ILE A 251 -0.35 11.13 -22.92
C ILE A 251 -0.98 10.15 -23.89
N LYS A 252 -2.28 10.28 -24.14
CA LYS A 252 -2.99 9.42 -25.09
C LYS A 252 -2.67 9.75 -26.54
#